data_AF-A0A6N8HAX4-F1
#
_entry.id   AF-A0A6N8HAX4-F1
#
_cell.length_a   1.000
_cell.length_b   1.000
_cell.length_c   1.000
_cell.angle_alpha   90.00
_cell.angle_beta   90.00
_cell.angle_gamma   90.00
#
_symmetry.space_group_name_H-M   'P 1'
#
loop_
_entity.id
_entity.type
_entity.pdbx_description
1 polymer ?
#
loop_
_entity_poly.entity_id
_entity_poly.type
_entity_poly.pdbx_seq_one_letter_code
_entity_poly.pdbx_strand_id
1 'polypeptide(L)'
;MKEEITLQLETSNGKSKEYNFEVDNVVLQNAQILLSSPITVIKHGGKGLLKSILVLIIIAIINISFFLYSLINVAEGKAYTPILVLLLGLIFTCWYTYKAYNYIYINVTREAIKGLTPILKKICGIAVDVVSTNANNDETKLAKAHVNATEIVNKINNLPYLVKKILIFLFNRIPFSGIINEAWDVINSGDNEKATDVVYGKLSSFANNKIFNKNKFNWILWYIPLNIIVLVVLIKLL
;
A
#
# COMPACT_ATOMS: atom_id res chain seq x y z
N MET A 1 -13.34 -7.62 23.02
CA MET A 1 -12.35 -7.30 24.07
C MET A 1 -11.51 -6.16 23.51
N LYS A 2 -11.39 -5.04 24.23
CA LYS A 2 -10.59 -3.91 23.76
C LYS A 2 -9.15 -4.08 24.23
N GLU A 3 -8.20 -3.75 23.37
CA GLU A 3 -6.78 -3.76 23.67
C GLU A 3 -6.32 -2.32 23.90
N GLU A 4 -5.67 -2.07 25.03
CA GLU A 4 -5.15 -0.76 25.37
C GLU A 4 -3.82 -0.55 24.66
N ILE A 5 -3.79 0.47 23.79
CA ILE A 5 -2.59 0.89 23.10
C ILE A 5 -2.10 2.15 23.77
N THR A 6 -0.84 2.11 24.20
CA THR A 6 -0.16 3.24 24.84
C THR A 6 0.91 3.81 23.93
N LEU A 7 1.08 5.13 23.99
CA LEU A 7 2.14 5.83 23.30
C LEU A 7 2.62 6.97 24.20
N GLN A 8 3.92 6.99 24.48
CA GLN A 8 4.56 8.06 25.24
C GLN A 8 5.31 8.98 24.26
N LEU A 9 5.00 10.27 24.31
CA LEU A 9 5.73 11.31 23.57
C LEU A 9 6.26 12.35 24.55
N GLU A 10 7.52 12.71 24.39
CA GLU A 10 8.09 13.89 25.04
C GLU A 10 7.47 15.15 24.41
N THR A 11 6.94 16.02 25.26
CA THR A 11 6.46 17.35 24.86
C THR A 11 7.62 18.35 24.86
N SER A 12 7.42 19.50 24.20
CA SER A 12 8.40 20.60 24.14
C SER A 12 8.86 21.11 25.51
N ASN A 13 8.10 20.83 26.58
CA ASN A 13 8.42 21.20 27.95
C ASN A 13 9.16 20.10 28.74
N GLY A 14 9.68 19.06 28.08
CA GLY A 14 10.40 17.96 28.73
C GLY A 14 9.51 17.00 29.55
N LYS A 15 8.19 17.18 29.49
CA LYS A 15 7.20 16.28 30.14
C LYS A 15 6.75 15.21 29.16
N SER A 16 6.70 13.94 29.58
CA SER A 16 6.08 12.89 28.77
C SER A 16 4.56 13.01 28.85
N LYS A 17 3.90 12.99 27.69
CA LYS A 17 2.45 12.85 27.58
C LYS A 17 2.15 11.43 27.11
N GLU A 18 1.38 10.73 27.93
CA GLU A 18 0.92 9.37 27.63
C GLU A 18 -0.43 9.43 26.93
N TYR A 19 -0.50 8.81 25.75
CA TYR A 19 -1.71 8.68 24.96
C TYR A 19 -2.19 7.24 25.08
N ASN A 20 -3.29 7.06 25.82
CA ASN A 20 -3.96 5.78 25.91
C ASN A 20 -5.18 5.79 25.00
N PHE A 21 -5.30 4.75 24.19
CA PHE A 21 -6.51 4.56 23.40
C PHE A 21 -6.83 3.07 23.25
N GLU A 22 -8.10 2.78 23.43
CA GLU A 22 -8.63 1.45 23.23
C GLU A 22 -8.86 1.19 21.74
N VAL A 23 -8.30 0.08 21.26
CA VAL A 23 -8.61 -0.45 19.93
C VAL A 23 -9.34 -1.77 20.11
N ASP A 24 -10.37 -2.01 19.30
CA ASP A 24 -11.02 -3.31 19.31
C ASP A 24 -10.01 -4.38 18.84
N ASN A 25 -9.73 -5.36 19.71
CA ASN A 25 -8.81 -6.46 19.41
C ASN A 25 -9.30 -7.25 18.20
N VAL A 26 -10.62 -7.32 17.97
CA VAL A 26 -11.20 -7.95 16.78
C VAL A 26 -10.75 -7.23 15.51
N VAL A 27 -10.65 -5.90 15.52
CA VAL A 27 -10.17 -5.11 14.38
C VAL A 27 -8.69 -5.37 14.10
N LEU A 28 -7.86 -5.43 15.14
CA LEU A 28 -6.43 -5.71 15.03
C LEU A 28 -6.16 -7.14 14.53
N GLN A 29 -6.85 -8.13 15.11
CA GLN A 29 -6.75 -9.53 14.69
C GLN A 29 -7.24 -9.72 13.26
N ASN A 30 -8.37 -9.12 12.88
CA ASN A 30 -8.87 -9.19 11.52
C ASN A 30 -7.90 -8.57 10.53
N ALA A 31 -7.31 -7.41 10.85
CA ALA A 31 -6.24 -6.84 10.04
C ALA A 31 -5.04 -7.79 9.96
N GLN A 32 -4.55 -8.31 11.08
CA GLN A 32 -3.40 -9.22 11.11
C GLN A 32 -3.64 -10.51 10.31
N ILE A 33 -4.82 -11.11 10.42
CA ILE A 33 -5.23 -12.31 9.67
C ILE A 33 -5.33 -12.01 8.17
N LEU A 34 -5.84 -10.83 7.81
CA LEU A 34 -5.93 -10.39 6.42
C LEU A 34 -4.53 -10.15 5.81
N LEU A 35 -3.59 -9.68 6.63
CA LEU A 35 -2.22 -9.40 6.22
C LEU A 35 -1.29 -10.62 6.23
N SER A 36 -1.59 -11.62 7.06
CA SER A 36 -0.80 -12.84 7.17
C SER A 36 -1.01 -13.78 5.98
N SER A 37 -2.15 -13.69 5.30
CA SER A 37 -2.45 -14.52 4.14
C SER A 37 -3.22 -13.76 3.05
N PRO A 38 -2.63 -13.60 1.85
CA PRO A 38 -3.33 -13.04 0.69
C PRO A 38 -4.59 -13.83 0.32
N ILE A 39 -4.65 -15.13 0.63
CA ILE A 39 -5.81 -15.98 0.34
C ILE A 39 -7.01 -15.56 1.19
N THR A 40 -6.77 -15.11 2.43
CA THR A 40 -7.83 -14.66 3.33
C THR A 40 -8.55 -13.42 2.80
N VAL A 41 -7.85 -12.60 2.01
CA VAL A 41 -8.43 -11.43 1.34
C VAL A 41 -9.51 -11.84 0.34
N ILE A 42 -9.38 -13.00 -0.32
CA ILE A 42 -10.40 -13.54 -1.22
C ILE A 42 -11.69 -13.84 -0.46
N LYS A 43 -11.56 -14.51 0.70
CA LYS A 43 -12.69 -14.88 1.55
C LYS A 43 -13.45 -13.65 2.07
N HIS A 44 -12.74 -12.55 2.29
CA HIS A 44 -13.30 -11.29 2.79
C HIS A 44 -13.68 -10.29 1.69
N GLY A 45 -13.87 -10.75 0.44
CA GLY A 45 -14.39 -9.92 -0.65
C GLY A 45 -13.33 -9.10 -1.41
N GLY A 46 -12.05 -9.45 -1.26
CA GLY A 46 -10.92 -8.85 -1.97
C GLY A 46 -11.01 -9.06 -3.48
N LYS A 47 -11.57 -8.06 -4.17
CA LYS A 47 -11.71 -8.04 -5.63
C LYS A 47 -10.34 -7.92 -6.29
N GLY A 48 -9.79 -9.01 -6.81
CA GLY A 48 -8.61 -8.93 -7.69
C GLY A 48 -7.66 -10.11 -7.69
N LEU A 49 -7.63 -10.93 -6.63
CA LEU A 49 -6.69 -12.04 -6.55
C LEU A 49 -7.06 -13.17 -7.52
N LEU A 50 -8.34 -13.58 -7.58
CA LEU A 50 -8.82 -14.54 -8.58
C LEU A 50 -8.55 -14.07 -10.02
N LYS A 51 -8.80 -12.78 -10.30
CA LYS A 51 -8.50 -12.17 -11.60
C LYS A 51 -7.00 -12.25 -11.92
N SER A 52 -6.15 -12.01 -10.93
CA SER A 52 -4.69 -12.08 -11.09
C SER A 52 -4.20 -13.51 -11.32
N ILE A 53 -4.74 -14.51 -10.61
CA ILE A 53 -4.42 -15.93 -10.83
C ILE A 53 -4.84 -16.37 -12.22
N LEU A 54 -6.09 -16.09 -12.61
CA LEU A 54 -6.63 -16.49 -13.92
C LEU A 54 -5.76 -15.92 -15.05
N VAL A 55 -5.27 -14.70 -14.88
CA VAL A 55 -4.39 -14.05 -15.84
C VAL A 55 -3.01 -14.69 -15.91
N LEU A 56 -2.43 -15.08 -14.78
CA LEU A 56 -1.16 -15.82 -14.77
C LEU A 56 -1.29 -17.15 -15.50
N ILE A 57 -2.42 -17.85 -15.34
CA ILE A 57 -2.72 -19.07 -16.08
C ILE A 57 -2.82 -18.79 -17.58
N ILE A 58 -3.55 -17.74 -18.01
CA ILE A 58 -3.65 -17.36 -19.42
C ILE A 58 -2.26 -17.07 -20.01
N ILE A 59 -1.43 -16.29 -19.32
CA ILE A 59 -0.06 -15.98 -19.77
C ILE A 59 0.80 -17.23 -19.87
N ALA A 60 0.71 -18.13 -18.89
CA ALA A 60 1.45 -19.39 -18.91
C ALA A 60 1.03 -20.23 -20.13
N ILE A 61 -0.27 -20.35 -20.41
CA ILE A 61 -0.78 -21.05 -21.58
C ILE A 61 -0.24 -20.43 -22.87
N ILE A 62 -0.32 -19.09 -23.01
CA ILE A 62 0.21 -18.38 -24.19
C ILE A 62 1.71 -18.69 -24.39
N ASN A 63 2.52 -18.56 -23.35
CA ASN A 63 3.96 -18.77 -23.43
C ASN A 63 4.30 -20.23 -23.75
N ILE A 64 3.59 -21.20 -23.15
CA ILE A 64 3.76 -22.63 -23.44
C ILE A 64 3.37 -22.92 -24.90
N SER A 65 2.26 -22.37 -25.39
CA SER A 65 1.84 -22.55 -26.78
C SER A 65 2.87 -22.03 -27.77
N PHE A 66 3.46 -20.85 -27.53
CA PHE A 66 4.53 -20.32 -28.38
C PHE A 66 5.81 -21.15 -28.31
N PHE A 67 6.17 -21.64 -27.13
CA PHE A 67 7.30 -22.54 -26.97
C PHE A 67 7.10 -23.84 -27.76
N LEU A 68 5.95 -24.51 -27.61
CA LEU A 68 5.63 -25.72 -28.36
C LEU A 68 5.61 -25.46 -29.88
N TYR A 69 5.03 -24.34 -30.31
CA TYR A 69 5.05 -23.95 -31.72
C TYR A 69 6.48 -23.76 -32.24
N SER A 70 7.34 -23.10 -31.48
CA SER A 70 8.74 -22.91 -31.86
C SER A 70 9.51 -24.22 -31.98
N LEU A 71 9.22 -25.23 -31.15
CA LEU A 71 9.84 -26.56 -31.23
C LEU A 71 9.46 -27.29 -32.52
N ILE A 72 8.19 -27.20 -32.94
CA ILE A 72 7.72 -27.79 -34.19
C ILE A 72 8.36 -27.10 -35.39
N ASN A 73 8.57 -25.78 -35.30
CA ASN A 73 9.11 -24.97 -36.39
C ASN A 73 10.64 -24.96 -36.49
N VAL A 74 11.35 -25.77 -35.70
CA VAL A 74 12.83 -25.82 -35.70
C VAL A 74 13.40 -26.20 -37.07
N ALA A 75 12.69 -27.01 -37.85
CA ALA A 75 13.14 -27.41 -39.19
C ALA A 75 13.21 -26.23 -40.18
N GLU A 76 12.40 -25.19 -39.98
CA GLU A 76 12.31 -24.02 -40.87
C GLU A 76 13.10 -22.81 -40.34
N GLY A 77 13.49 -22.82 -39.07
CA GLY A 77 14.17 -21.71 -38.39
C GLY A 77 15.51 -22.08 -37.78
N LYS A 78 16.10 -21.16 -37.02
CA LYS A 78 17.35 -21.43 -36.31
C LYS A 78 17.13 -22.33 -35.09
N ALA A 79 18.03 -23.30 -34.89
CA ALA A 79 17.94 -24.27 -33.78
C ALA A 79 17.89 -23.64 -32.37
N TYR A 80 18.37 -22.40 -32.22
CA TYR A 80 18.34 -21.68 -30.95
C TYR A 80 17.04 -20.89 -30.70
N THR A 81 16.14 -20.77 -31.68
CA THR A 81 14.88 -20.03 -31.57
C THR A 81 14.00 -20.51 -30.40
N PRO A 82 13.79 -21.83 -30.17
CA PRO A 82 13.01 -22.30 -29.02
C PRO A 82 13.58 -21.92 -27.67
N ILE A 83 14.91 -21.88 -27.55
CA ILE A 83 15.59 -21.48 -26.31
C ILE A 83 15.32 -20.00 -26.02
N LEU A 84 15.40 -19.14 -27.05
CA LEU A 84 15.08 -17.73 -26.91
C LEU A 84 13.60 -17.50 -26.57
N VAL A 85 12.68 -18.22 -27.22
CA VAL A 85 11.24 -18.17 -26.92
C VAL A 85 10.97 -18.55 -25.48
N LEU A 86 11.62 -19.62 -24.98
CA LEU A 86 11.49 -20.05 -23.59
C LEU A 86 11.99 -18.97 -22.61
N LEU A 87 13.21 -18.46 -22.82
CA LEU A 87 13.79 -17.42 -21.94
C LEU A 87 12.92 -16.16 -21.92
N LEU A 88 12.43 -15.73 -23.07
CA LEU A 88 11.57 -14.55 -23.17
C LEU A 88 10.21 -14.78 -22.51
N GLY A 89 9.60 -15.95 -22.73
CA GLY A 89 8.36 -16.37 -22.05
C GLY A 89 8.52 -16.38 -20.53
N LEU A 90 9.65 -16.84 -20.02
CA LEU A 90 9.97 -16.77 -18.58
C LEU A 90 10.10 -15.33 -18.08
N ILE A 91 10.82 -14.46 -18.81
CA ILE A 91 10.95 -13.03 -18.48
C ILE A 91 9.58 -12.38 -18.36
N PHE A 92 8.71 -12.59 -19.36
CA PHE A 92 7.35 -12.09 -19.30
C PHE A 92 6.62 -12.65 -18.09
N THR A 93 6.62 -13.97 -17.88
CA THR A 93 5.93 -14.62 -16.75
C THR A 93 6.38 -14.06 -15.39
N CYS A 94 7.69 -13.86 -15.19
CA CYS A 94 8.23 -13.23 -13.99
C CYS A 94 7.73 -11.78 -13.84
N TRP A 95 7.76 -11.00 -14.91
CA TRP A 95 7.26 -9.62 -14.90
C TRP A 95 5.76 -9.57 -14.54
N TYR A 96 4.94 -10.40 -15.18
CA TYR A 96 3.51 -10.53 -14.88
C TYR A 96 3.28 -10.87 -13.42
N THR A 97 4.04 -11.84 -12.90
CA THR A 97 3.96 -12.27 -11.50
C THR A 97 4.27 -11.12 -10.56
N TYR A 98 5.31 -10.33 -10.85
CA TYR A 98 5.65 -9.14 -10.08
C TYR A 98 4.53 -8.06 -10.11
N LYS A 99 3.93 -7.80 -11.27
CA LYS A 99 2.81 -6.84 -11.40
C LYS A 99 1.55 -7.33 -10.69
N ALA A 100 1.21 -8.61 -10.83
CA ALA A 100 0.10 -9.26 -10.16
C ALA A 100 0.29 -9.23 -8.63
N TYR A 101 1.48 -9.56 -8.14
CA TYR A 101 1.84 -9.49 -6.73
C TYR A 101 1.63 -8.08 -6.17
N ASN A 102 2.16 -7.05 -6.83
CA ASN A 102 1.96 -5.66 -6.41
C ASN A 102 0.49 -5.25 -6.41
N TYR A 103 -0.25 -5.66 -7.44
CA TYR A 103 -1.68 -5.38 -7.54
C TYR A 103 -2.46 -6.01 -6.38
N ILE A 104 -2.19 -7.28 -6.06
CA ILE A 104 -2.77 -7.98 -4.92
C ILE A 104 -2.38 -7.27 -3.63
N TYR A 105 -1.08 -7.05 -3.40
CA TYR A 105 -0.54 -6.45 -2.18
C TYR A 105 -1.19 -5.09 -1.87
N ILE A 106 -1.34 -4.21 -2.86
CA ILE A 106 -2.00 -2.90 -2.66
C ILE A 106 -3.48 -3.06 -2.32
N ASN A 107 -4.19 -4.03 -2.92
CA ASN A 107 -5.60 -4.29 -2.61
C ASN A 107 -5.78 -4.88 -1.21
N VAL A 108 -4.91 -5.81 -0.79
CA VAL A 108 -4.86 -6.31 0.59
C VAL A 108 -4.66 -5.15 1.57
N THR A 109 -3.68 -4.30 1.29
CA THR A 109 -3.33 -3.13 2.10
C THR A 109 -4.51 -2.16 2.22
N ARG A 110 -5.21 -1.88 1.10
CA ARG A 110 -6.41 -1.03 1.07
C ARG A 110 -7.50 -1.57 1.99
N GLU A 111 -7.76 -2.87 1.96
CA GLU A 111 -8.81 -3.49 2.76
C GLU A 111 -8.45 -3.49 4.25
N ALA A 112 -7.20 -3.83 4.58
CA ALA A 112 -6.70 -3.75 5.96
C ALA A 112 -6.82 -2.33 6.51
N ILE A 113 -6.46 -1.31 5.72
CA ILE A 113 -6.49 0.09 6.14
C ILE A 113 -7.91 0.59 6.44
N LYS A 114 -8.95 0.10 5.74
CA LYS A 114 -10.33 0.46 6.08
C LYS A 114 -10.67 0.06 7.51
N GLY A 115 -10.27 -1.15 7.93
CA GLY A 115 -10.43 -1.62 9.31
C GLY A 115 -9.61 -0.78 10.30
N LEU A 116 -8.45 -0.28 9.89
CA LEU A 116 -7.55 0.52 10.73
C LEU A 116 -7.92 2.02 10.79
N THR A 117 -9.07 2.43 10.27
CA THR A 117 -9.57 3.81 10.32
C THR A 117 -9.49 4.45 11.73
N PRO A 118 -9.91 3.77 12.81
CA PRO A 118 -9.83 4.34 14.16
C PRO A 118 -8.38 4.66 14.58
N ILE A 119 -7.43 3.79 14.25
CA ILE A 119 -6.01 3.98 14.55
C ILE A 119 -5.44 5.15 13.73
N LEU A 120 -5.80 5.24 12.45
CA LEU A 120 -5.36 6.35 11.59
C LEU A 120 -5.87 7.69 12.10
N LYS A 121 -7.14 7.77 12.53
CA LYS A 121 -7.68 8.98 13.18
C LYS A 121 -6.91 9.33 14.45
N LYS A 122 -6.57 8.34 15.29
CA LYS A 122 -5.78 8.57 16.52
C LYS A 122 -4.38 9.09 16.22
N ILE A 123 -3.70 8.55 15.22
CA ILE A 123 -2.38 9.05 14.78
C ILE A 123 -2.49 10.50 14.29
N CYS A 124 -3.55 10.83 13.54
CA CYS A 124 -3.81 12.21 13.11
C CYS A 124 -4.07 13.14 14.31
N GLY A 125 -4.83 12.68 15.30
CA GLY A 125 -5.10 13.46 16.52
C GLY A 125 -3.86 13.71 17.36
N ILE A 126 -3.00 12.69 17.54
CA ILE A 126 -1.70 12.84 18.21
C ILE A 126 -0.84 13.87 17.48
N ALA A 127 -0.79 13.81 16.14
CA ALA A 127 -0.06 14.78 15.34
C ALA A 127 -0.59 16.21 15.53
N VAL A 128 -1.92 16.40 15.48
CA VAL A 128 -2.57 17.70 15.71
C VAL A 128 -2.26 18.24 17.10
N ASP A 129 -2.32 17.39 18.13
CA ASP A 129 -2.05 17.79 19.52
C ASP A 129 -0.59 18.23 19.73
N VAL A 130 0.36 17.49 19.16
CA VAL A 130 1.79 17.86 19.15
C VAL A 130 2.01 19.20 18.46
N VAL A 131 1.37 19.41 17.31
CA VAL A 131 1.48 20.67 16.54
C VAL A 131 0.85 21.85 17.30
N SER A 132 -0.35 21.66 17.83
CA SER A 132 -1.10 22.68 18.58
C SER A 132 -0.37 23.10 19.85
N THR A 133 0.19 22.13 20.59
CA THR A 133 0.97 22.41 21.81
C THR A 133 2.24 23.21 21.49
N ASN A 134 2.94 22.89 20.40
CA ASN A 134 4.13 23.64 19.99
C ASN A 134 3.80 25.03 19.46
N ALA A 135 2.64 25.22 18.83
CA ALA A 135 2.16 26.52 18.35
C ALA A 135 1.92 27.51 19.50
N ASN A 136 1.42 27.02 20.63
CA ASN A 136 1.13 27.86 21.80
C ASN A 136 2.38 28.29 22.58
N ASN A 137 3.53 27.63 22.34
CA ASN A 137 4.76 27.85 23.11
C ASN A 137 5.80 28.74 22.37
N ASP A 138 5.64 29.03 21.08
CA ASP A 138 6.66 29.73 20.29
C ASP A 138 6.06 30.69 19.24
N GLU A 139 6.47 31.97 19.25
CA GLU A 139 5.91 33.07 18.42
C GLU A 139 6.33 33.03 16.93
N THR A 140 7.16 32.08 16.49
CA THR A 140 7.58 31.99 15.08
C THR A 140 6.70 31.09 14.24
N LYS A 141 5.69 31.75 13.64
CA LYS A 141 4.90 31.31 12.49
C LYS A 141 5.72 30.53 11.44
N LEU A 142 5.10 29.48 10.91
CA LEU A 142 5.33 28.86 9.59
C LEU A 142 6.57 27.98 9.36
N ALA A 143 7.54 27.90 10.28
CA ALA A 143 8.67 26.99 10.10
C ALA A 143 8.32 25.55 10.49
N LYS A 144 7.50 24.89 9.66
CA LYS A 144 7.36 23.43 9.53
C LYS A 144 7.10 22.72 10.86
N ALA A 145 5.83 22.48 11.18
CA ALA A 145 5.51 21.40 12.10
C ALA A 145 5.93 20.07 11.43
N HIS A 146 7.18 19.68 11.64
CA HIS A 146 7.76 18.48 11.07
C HIS A 146 7.28 17.30 11.90
N VAL A 147 6.03 16.90 11.66
CA VAL A 147 5.48 15.70 12.29
C VAL A 147 5.74 14.52 11.35
N ASN A 148 6.48 13.55 11.87
CA ASN A 148 6.72 12.28 11.20
C ASN A 148 5.74 11.23 11.74
N ALA A 149 4.69 10.93 10.97
CA ALA A 149 3.72 9.90 11.38
C ALA A 149 4.33 8.49 11.48
N THR A 150 5.41 8.20 10.76
CA THR A 150 6.14 6.93 10.89
C THR A 150 6.80 6.80 12.26
N GLU A 151 7.31 7.89 12.82
CA GLU A 151 7.84 7.90 14.19
C GLU A 151 6.74 7.72 15.23
N ILE A 152 5.58 8.37 15.04
CA ILE A 152 4.41 8.15 15.89
C ILE A 152 4.04 6.67 15.90
N VAL A 153 3.87 6.06 14.72
CA VAL A 153 3.58 4.62 14.58
C VAL A 153 4.65 3.76 15.24
N ASN A 154 5.92 4.14 15.16
CA ASN A 154 7.01 3.39 15.78
C ASN A 154 6.96 3.40 17.32
N LYS A 155 6.48 4.48 17.91
CA LYS A 155 6.32 4.64 19.36
C LYS A 155 5.03 4.02 19.91
N ILE A 156 4.15 3.52 19.05
CA ILE A 156 2.95 2.79 19.47
C ILE A 156 3.37 1.41 19.99
N ASN A 157 3.10 1.16 21.27
CA ASN A 157 3.30 -0.15 21.91
C ASN A 157 2.14 -1.09 21.58
N ASN A 158 2.36 -2.40 21.69
CA ASN A 158 1.34 -3.46 21.49
C ASN A 158 0.66 -3.50 20.11
N LEU A 159 1.18 -2.78 19.11
CA LEU A 159 0.67 -2.88 17.74
C LEU A 159 1.26 -4.11 17.04
N PRO A 160 0.45 -5.02 16.46
CA PRO A 160 0.97 -6.19 15.77
C PRO A 160 1.93 -5.81 14.64
N TYR A 161 3.01 -6.57 14.47
CA TYR A 161 4.09 -6.25 13.53
C TYR A 161 3.61 -5.98 12.09
N LEU A 162 2.69 -6.80 11.59
CA LEU A 162 2.13 -6.62 10.23
C LEU A 162 1.30 -5.34 10.10
N VAL A 163 0.51 -5.01 11.14
CA VAL A 163 -0.28 -3.78 11.21
C VAL A 163 0.66 -2.57 11.22
N LYS A 164 1.68 -2.59 12.09
CA LYS A 164 2.72 -1.57 12.19
C LYS A 164 3.42 -1.35 10.84
N LYS A 165 3.84 -2.43 10.18
CA LYS A 165 4.51 -2.38 8.87
C LYS A 165 3.64 -1.71 7.79
N ILE A 166 2.33 -1.95 7.80
CA ILE A 166 1.43 -1.35 6.81
C ILE A 166 1.11 0.11 7.09
N LEU A 167 0.98 0.50 8.36
CA LEU A 167 0.86 1.91 8.70
C LEU A 167 2.13 2.66 8.29
N ILE A 168 3.32 2.12 8.57
CA ILE A 168 4.59 2.70 8.10
C ILE A 168 4.64 2.77 6.57
N PHE A 169 4.25 1.70 5.88
CA PHE A 169 4.16 1.66 4.42
C PHE A 169 3.25 2.77 3.86
N LEU A 170 2.13 3.04 4.53
CA LEU A 170 1.18 4.08 4.16
C LEU A 170 1.80 5.47 4.40
N PHE A 171 2.26 5.75 5.62
CA PHE A 171 2.79 7.07 5.99
C PHE A 171 4.07 7.44 5.23
N ASN A 172 4.92 6.48 4.87
CA ASN A 172 6.09 6.74 4.02
C ASN A 172 5.74 7.17 2.60
N ARG A 173 4.50 6.96 2.13
CA ARG A 173 4.03 7.39 0.80
C ARG A 173 3.18 8.65 0.82
N ILE A 174 2.78 9.09 2.00
CA ILE A 174 1.91 10.26 2.16
C ILE A 174 2.78 11.42 2.62
N PRO A 175 2.68 12.61 2.01
CA PRO A 175 3.36 13.80 2.48
C PRO A 175 2.69 14.33 3.76
N PHE A 176 2.82 13.59 4.86
CA PHE A 176 2.04 13.81 6.08
C PHE A 176 2.24 15.20 6.68
N SER A 177 3.50 15.67 6.79
CA SER A 177 3.77 17.04 7.26
C SER A 177 3.17 18.11 6.34
N GLY A 178 3.10 17.84 5.04
CA GLY A 178 2.40 18.71 4.09
C GLY A 178 0.90 18.80 4.39
N ILE A 179 0.26 17.65 4.65
CA ILE A 179 -1.16 17.59 5.03
C ILE A 179 -1.43 18.34 6.34
N ILE A 180 -0.53 18.23 7.34
CA ILE A 180 -0.62 18.97 8.59
C ILE A 180 -0.55 20.48 8.35
N ASN A 181 0.41 20.93 7.53
CA ASN A 181 0.54 22.35 7.19
C ASN A 181 -0.69 22.89 6.44
N GLU A 182 -1.29 22.09 5.55
CA GLU A 182 -2.54 22.47 4.87
C GLU A 182 -3.75 22.57 5.82
N ALA A 183 -3.69 21.95 7.00
CA ALA A 183 -4.74 22.00 8.02
C ALA A 183 -4.45 23.04 9.12
N TRP A 184 -3.36 23.80 8.99
CA TRP A 184 -2.86 24.69 10.04
C TRP A 184 -3.89 25.69 10.56
N ASP A 185 -4.66 26.33 9.68
CA ASP A 185 -5.65 27.33 10.09
C ASP A 185 -6.71 26.74 11.05
N VAL A 186 -7.06 25.47 10.86
CA VAL A 186 -8.01 24.75 11.72
C VAL A 186 -7.35 24.27 13.01
N ILE A 187 -6.07 23.88 12.95
CA ILE A 187 -5.29 23.54 14.16
C ILE A 187 -5.16 24.78 15.05
N ASN A 188 -4.84 25.93 14.45
CA ASN A 188 -4.62 27.19 15.13
C ASN A 188 -5.92 27.83 15.66
N SER A 189 -7.10 27.40 15.18
CA SER A 189 -8.38 27.83 15.75
C SER A 189 -8.71 27.15 17.10
N GLY A 190 -7.86 26.24 17.58
CA GLY A 190 -8.01 25.56 18.87
C GLY A 190 -9.02 24.40 18.88
N ASP A 191 -9.64 24.11 17.73
CA ASP A 191 -10.59 23.00 17.58
C ASP A 191 -9.86 21.73 17.13
N ASN A 192 -9.24 21.05 18.09
CA ASN A 192 -8.43 19.86 17.85
C ASN A 192 -9.24 18.69 17.25
N GLU A 193 -10.53 18.59 17.56
CA GLU A 193 -11.40 17.54 17.03
C GLU A 193 -11.65 17.76 15.54
N LYS A 194 -12.07 18.98 15.18
CA LYS A 194 -12.26 19.37 13.77
C LYS A 194 -10.97 19.30 12.99
N ALA A 195 -9.84 19.74 13.56
CA ALA A 195 -8.53 19.64 12.93
C ALA A 195 -8.14 18.18 12.66
N THR A 196 -8.40 17.27 13.61
CA THR A 196 -8.15 15.83 13.44
C THR A 196 -8.93 15.26 12.27
N ASP A 197 -10.21 15.61 12.14
CA ASP A 197 -11.05 15.14 11.04
C ASP A 197 -10.63 15.71 9.68
N VAL A 198 -10.17 16.97 9.63
CA VAL A 198 -9.61 17.59 8.41
C VAL A 198 -8.33 16.88 7.97
N VAL A 199 -7.38 16.66 8.89
CA VAL A 199 -6.12 15.97 8.62
C VAL A 199 -6.39 14.53 8.16
N TYR A 200 -7.26 13.82 8.86
CA TYR A 200 -7.66 12.46 8.49
C TYR A 200 -8.36 12.42 7.11
N GLY A 201 -9.27 13.35 6.83
CA GLY A 201 -9.97 13.45 5.56
C GLY A 201 -9.01 13.64 4.38
N LYS A 202 -8.05 14.56 4.53
CA LYS A 202 -6.99 14.79 3.53
C LYS A 202 -6.10 13.57 3.35
N LEU A 203 -5.67 12.92 4.45
CA LEU A 203 -4.88 11.69 4.42
C LEU A 203 -5.61 10.56 3.68
N SER A 204 -6.87 10.32 4.03
CA SER A 204 -7.71 9.29 3.42
C SER A 204 -7.94 9.56 1.93
N SER A 205 -8.22 10.81 1.55
CA SER A 205 -8.35 11.23 0.16
C SER A 205 -7.06 11.03 -0.63
N PHE A 206 -5.90 11.42 -0.07
CA PHE A 206 -4.61 11.22 -0.71
C PHE A 206 -4.30 9.73 -0.90
N ALA A 207 -4.50 8.91 0.13
CA ALA A 207 -4.29 7.46 0.07
C ALA A 207 -5.19 6.83 -1.02
N ASN A 208 -6.47 7.19 -1.04
CA ASN A 208 -7.40 6.65 -2.03
C ASN A 208 -7.03 7.09 -3.45
N ASN A 209 -6.71 8.36 -3.67
CA ASN A 209 -6.48 8.89 -5.02
C ASN A 209 -5.09 8.57 -5.58
N LYS A 210 -4.04 8.68 -4.77
CA LYS A 210 -2.65 8.56 -5.25
C LYS A 210 -2.06 7.18 -5.07
N ILE A 211 -2.48 6.43 -4.05
CA ILE A 211 -1.95 5.09 -3.78
C ILE A 211 -2.89 4.03 -4.36
N PHE A 212 -4.15 4.03 -3.93
CA PHE A 212 -5.04 2.91 -4.24
C PHE A 212 -5.75 2.99 -5.60
N ASN A 213 -6.18 4.17 -6.05
CA ASN A 213 -6.85 4.34 -7.35
C ASN A 213 -5.90 4.23 -8.55
N LYS A 214 -4.60 4.41 -8.33
CA LYS A 214 -3.56 4.14 -9.34
C LYS A 214 -3.40 2.65 -9.61
N ASN A 215 -3.77 1.80 -8.65
CA ASN A 215 -3.68 0.35 -8.75
C ASN A 215 -4.85 -0.25 -9.57
N LYS A 216 -4.82 -0.04 -10.89
CA LYS A 216 -5.81 -0.58 -11.83
C LYS A 216 -5.27 -1.83 -12.52
N PHE A 217 -6.18 -2.75 -12.86
CA PHE A 217 -5.84 -3.99 -13.58
C PHE A 217 -5.63 -3.78 -15.09
N ASN A 218 -5.87 -2.57 -15.61
CA ASN A 218 -5.84 -2.25 -17.05
C ASN A 218 -4.49 -2.48 -17.73
N TRP A 219 -3.39 -2.61 -16.97
CA TRP A 219 -2.08 -2.92 -17.53
C TRP A 219 -2.11 -4.21 -18.36
N ILE A 220 -2.96 -5.18 -17.99
CA ILE A 220 -3.05 -6.45 -18.72
C ILE A 220 -3.45 -6.29 -20.19
N LEU A 221 -4.31 -5.30 -20.49
CA LEU A 221 -4.85 -5.08 -21.84
C LEU A 221 -3.75 -4.75 -22.85
N TRP A 222 -2.64 -4.17 -22.37
CA TRP A 222 -1.49 -3.85 -23.21
C TRP A 222 -0.42 -4.95 -23.17
N TYR A 223 -0.26 -5.57 -22.01
CA TYR A 223 0.80 -6.54 -21.79
C TYR A 223 0.56 -7.84 -22.57
N ILE A 224 -0.67 -8.39 -22.59
CA ILE A 224 -0.96 -9.64 -23.32
C ILE A 224 -0.64 -9.48 -24.82
N PRO A 225 -1.17 -8.46 -25.52
CA PRO A 225 -0.83 -8.23 -26.93
C PRO A 225 0.68 -8.04 -27.14
N LEU A 226 1.35 -7.28 -26.27
CA LEU A 226 2.79 -7.06 -26.38
C LEU A 226 3.57 -8.38 -26.31
N ASN A 227 3.24 -9.26 -25.34
CA ASN A 227 3.87 -10.57 -25.20
C ASN A 227 3.70 -11.41 -26.48
N ILE A 228 2.46 -11.47 -27.02
CA ILE A 228 2.15 -12.18 -28.25
C ILE A 228 2.96 -11.62 -29.43
N ILE A 229 2.94 -10.31 -29.64
CA ILE A 229 3.65 -9.65 -30.76
C ILE A 229 5.14 -9.96 -30.69
N VAL A 230 5.76 -9.82 -29.51
CA VAL A 230 7.20 -10.03 -29.36
C VAL A 230 7.57 -11.49 -29.64
N LEU A 231 6.78 -12.46 -29.15
CA LEU A 231 7.03 -13.89 -29.42
C LEU A 231 6.82 -14.26 -30.89
N VAL A 232 5.78 -13.71 -31.54
CA VAL A 232 5.54 -13.92 -32.98
C VAL A 232 6.69 -13.35 -33.82
N VAL A 233 7.13 -12.13 -33.53
CA VAL A 233 8.25 -11.48 -34.21
C VAL A 233 9.52 -12.29 -34.03
N LEU A 234 9.79 -12.78 -32.81
CA LEU A 234 10.95 -13.61 -32.53
C LEU A 234 10.95 -14.89 -33.37
N ILE A 235 9.81 -15.59 -33.47
CA ILE A 235 9.70 -16.85 -34.21
C ILE A 235 9.72 -16.64 -35.72
N LYS A 236 9.19 -15.51 -36.23
CA LYS A 236 9.15 -15.24 -37.68
C LYS A 236 10.46 -14.67 -38.23
N LEU A 237 11.28 -14.03 -37.40
CA LEU A 237 12.54 -13.42 -37.82
C LEU A 237 13.79 -14.27 -37.52
N LEU A 238 13.68 -15.35 -36.73
CA LEU A 238 14.81 -16.21 -36.34
C LEU A 238 14.52 -17.68 -36.62
#